data_AF-A0A3Q0R1N9-F1
#
_entry.id   AF-A0A3Q0R1N9-F1
#
_cell.length_a   1.000
_cell.length_b   1.000
_cell.length_c   1.000
_cell.angle_alpha   90.00
_cell.angle_beta   90.00
_cell.angle_gamma   90.00
#
_symmetry.space_group_name_H-M   'P 1'
#
loop_
_entity.id
_entity.type
_entity.pdbx_description
1 polymer ?
#
loop_
_entity_poly.entity_id
_entity_poly.type
_entity_poly.pdbx_seq_one_letter_code
_entity_poly.pdbx_strand_id
1 'polypeptide(L)'
;SYAAAVGPGFLLVYNKTRPHSGNISEPDGLLATWFHRANSKEDMNKALTSDSMILEADVTLRGYGTPDQQPVPIMAHPPDIYSDNTLDEWLDAVLASGKGIKLDFKAVESVGLSLDLLKQKEIITGINRPVWINADILRGPNVPSFVPPVNGSRQNFTIPNADEYVSSVTFPVHAMLVRSGWQHLSWLLNQSPRFSLTLWQGSDHPSVSDLLFVRDNTHPSQVYYDIYEPTLSEFKAAAGKEQQTQTENDKRLHSNGSNHTV
;
A
#
# COMPACT_ATOMS: atom_id res chain seq x y z
N SER A 1 14.80 19.07 -18.43
CA SER A 1 13.63 18.17 -18.51
C SER A 1 13.81 17.08 -17.48
N TYR A 2 13.27 17.26 -16.27
CA TYR A 2 13.31 16.23 -15.24
C TYR A 2 11.94 15.55 -15.21
N ALA A 3 11.88 14.35 -15.76
CA ALA A 3 10.73 13.48 -15.58
C ALA A 3 10.72 13.03 -14.11
N ALA A 4 9.63 13.29 -13.39
CA ALA A 4 9.41 12.65 -12.11
C ALA A 4 9.44 11.13 -12.36
N ALA A 5 10.37 10.43 -11.71
CA ALA A 5 10.47 8.98 -11.80
C ALA A 5 9.28 8.36 -11.04
N VAL A 6 8.11 8.39 -11.66
CA VAL A 6 6.99 7.52 -11.32
C VAL A 6 7.42 6.14 -11.85
N GLY A 7 8.10 5.36 -11.02
CA GLY A 7 8.33 3.95 -11.34
C GLY A 7 6.96 3.28 -11.47
N PRO A 8 6.68 2.53 -12.55
CA PRO A 8 5.38 1.88 -12.70
C PRO A 8 5.37 0.60 -11.88
N GLY A 9 4.96 0.75 -10.62
CA GLY A 9 4.18 -0.25 -9.93
C GLY A 9 2.76 0.27 -9.86
N PHE A 10 1.78 -0.47 -10.37
CA PHE A 10 0.37 -0.12 -10.16
C PHE A 10 -0.08 -0.84 -8.90
N LEU A 11 -0.56 -0.09 -7.91
CA LEU A 11 -1.11 -0.66 -6.68
C LEU A 11 -2.64 -0.68 -6.76
N LEU A 12 -3.20 -1.83 -7.12
CA LEU A 12 -4.65 -2.02 -7.22
C LEU A 12 -5.20 -2.32 -5.82
N VAL A 13 -6.27 -1.60 -5.43
CA VAL A 13 -7.00 -1.89 -4.18
C VAL A 13 -8.27 -2.66 -4.52
N TYR A 14 -8.29 -3.94 -4.18
CA TYR A 14 -9.50 -4.76 -4.23
C TYR A 14 -10.42 -4.37 -3.08
N ASN A 15 -11.64 -3.95 -3.38
CA ASN A 15 -12.67 -3.72 -2.36
C ASN A 15 -14.04 -3.86 -3.01
N LYS A 16 -14.96 -4.49 -2.29
CA LYS A 16 -16.38 -4.49 -2.62
C LYS A 16 -17.13 -3.66 -1.59
N THR A 17 -18.25 -3.08 -2.00
CA THR A 17 -19.17 -2.23 -1.22
C THR A 17 -19.86 -2.93 -0.03
N ARG A 18 -19.24 -3.94 0.58
CA ARG A 18 -19.71 -4.53 1.84
C ARG A 18 -19.25 -3.66 3.02
N PRO A 19 -20.03 -3.60 4.12
CA PRO A 19 -19.59 -2.96 5.35
C PRO A 19 -18.22 -3.51 5.76
N HIS A 20 -17.24 -2.61 5.92
CA HIS A 20 -15.87 -3.00 6.26
C HIS A 20 -15.87 -3.58 7.68
N SER A 21 -15.38 -4.82 7.82
CA SER A 21 -15.14 -5.44 9.13
C SER A 21 -13.65 -5.53 9.47
N GLY A 22 -12.78 -4.91 8.66
CA GLY A 22 -11.36 -4.83 8.91
C GLY A 22 -11.03 -3.80 9.99
N ASN A 23 -9.94 -4.00 10.72
CA ASN A 23 -9.50 -3.13 11.81
C ASN A 23 -8.95 -1.76 11.35
N ILE A 24 -9.18 -1.37 10.10
CA ILE A 24 -8.87 -0.03 9.61
C ILE A 24 -10.08 0.85 9.95
N SER A 25 -10.15 1.27 11.21
CA SER A 25 -11.29 2.00 11.77
C SER A 25 -11.30 3.48 11.42
N GLU A 26 -10.17 4.03 10.97
CA GLU A 26 -9.98 5.47 10.80
C GLU A 26 -9.92 5.86 9.31
N PRO A 27 -10.63 6.93 8.89
CA PRO A 27 -10.57 7.44 7.51
C PRO A 27 -9.26 8.18 7.20
N ASP A 28 -8.23 8.08 8.05
CA ASP A 28 -6.94 8.73 7.91
C ASP A 28 -5.84 7.69 7.64
N GLY A 29 -5.26 7.73 6.44
CA GLY A 29 -4.22 6.78 6.03
C GLY A 29 -2.90 6.95 6.78
N LEU A 30 -2.70 8.02 7.57
CA LEU A 30 -1.58 8.15 8.51
C LEU A 30 -1.69 7.20 9.71
N LEU A 31 -2.92 6.81 10.07
CA LEU A 31 -3.18 5.93 11.21
C LEU A 31 -3.08 4.45 10.84
N ALA A 32 -3.02 4.14 9.53
CA ALA A 32 -2.75 2.79 9.06
C ALA A 32 -1.36 2.33 9.53
N THR A 33 -1.32 1.15 10.16
CA THR A 33 -0.08 0.52 10.62
C THR A 33 0.18 -0.77 9.85
N TRP A 34 1.45 -1.02 9.54
CA TRP A 34 1.90 -2.12 8.70
C TRP A 34 2.73 -3.09 9.53
N PHE A 35 2.61 -4.38 9.22
CA PHE A 35 3.61 -5.38 9.57
C PHE A 35 4.28 -5.82 8.28
N HIS A 36 5.58 -5.58 8.16
CA HIS A 36 6.32 -5.85 6.93
C HIS A 36 6.89 -7.26 6.89
N ARG A 37 7.01 -7.80 5.68
CA ARG A 37 7.67 -9.08 5.39
C ARG A 37 7.12 -10.25 6.22
N ALA A 38 5.81 -10.36 6.32
CA ALA A 38 5.12 -11.49 6.94
C ALA A 38 5.21 -12.77 6.09
N ASN A 39 6.43 -13.15 5.69
CA ASN A 39 6.72 -14.11 4.62
C ASN A 39 6.72 -15.57 5.12
N SER A 40 7.06 -15.81 6.39
CA SER A 40 7.04 -17.14 6.99
C SER A 40 5.73 -17.38 7.75
N LYS A 41 5.39 -18.64 8.07
CA LYS A 41 4.28 -18.91 9.02
C LYS A 41 4.53 -18.28 10.38
N GLU A 42 5.79 -18.25 10.82
CA GLU A 42 6.18 -17.60 12.07
C GLU A 42 5.88 -16.10 12.06
N ASP A 43 6.34 -15.38 11.03
CA ASP A 43 6.18 -13.93 10.94
C ASP A 43 4.74 -13.53 10.65
N MET A 44 4.02 -14.31 9.85
CA MET A 44 2.57 -14.17 9.68
C MET A 44 1.84 -14.30 11.02
N ASN A 45 2.15 -15.31 11.83
CA ASN A 45 1.52 -15.47 13.14
C ASN A 45 1.86 -14.32 14.10
N LYS A 46 3.11 -13.85 14.11
CA LYS A 46 3.48 -12.63 14.86
C LYS A 46 2.62 -11.44 14.44
N ALA A 47 2.47 -11.22 13.14
CA ALA A 47 1.69 -10.13 12.58
C ALA A 47 0.19 -10.22 12.89
N LEU A 48 -0.37 -11.42 12.85
CA LEU A 48 -1.78 -11.67 13.20
C LEU A 48 -2.07 -11.31 14.67
N THR A 49 -1.09 -11.53 15.56
CA THR A 49 -1.20 -11.21 16.99
C THR A 49 -0.78 -9.80 17.38
N SER A 50 -0.17 -9.04 16.48
CA SER A 50 0.29 -7.67 16.76
C SER A 50 -0.86 -6.65 16.66
N ASP A 51 -0.59 -5.39 17.03
CA ASP A 51 -1.52 -4.27 16.83
C ASP A 51 -1.48 -3.69 15.40
N SER A 52 -0.66 -4.24 14.50
CA SER A 52 -0.57 -3.78 13.11
C SER A 52 -1.91 -4.01 12.40
N MET A 53 -2.39 -3.03 11.64
CA MET A 53 -3.68 -3.14 10.93
C MET A 53 -3.56 -3.95 9.63
N ILE A 54 -2.42 -3.85 8.96
CA ILE A 54 -2.20 -4.39 7.61
C ILE A 54 -0.98 -5.32 7.63
N LEU A 55 -1.14 -6.51 7.07
CA LEU A 55 -0.04 -7.43 6.84
C LEU A 55 0.49 -7.22 5.42
N GLU A 56 1.74 -6.84 5.33
CA GLU A 56 2.51 -6.78 4.09
C GLU A 56 3.39 -8.01 3.97
N ALA A 57 3.41 -8.61 2.80
CA ALA A 57 4.29 -9.72 2.51
C ALA A 57 4.63 -9.82 1.02
N ASP A 58 5.84 -10.32 0.77
CA ASP A 58 6.44 -10.44 -0.55
C ASP A 58 5.92 -11.70 -1.26
N VAL A 59 5.59 -11.60 -2.54
CA VAL A 59 5.06 -12.73 -3.32
C VAL A 59 5.99 -13.05 -4.50
N THR A 60 6.36 -14.33 -4.62
CA THR A 60 7.09 -14.88 -5.76
C THR A 60 6.62 -16.30 -6.07
N LEU A 61 7.30 -17.02 -6.97
CA LEU A 61 7.04 -18.42 -7.25
C LEU A 61 7.98 -19.35 -6.49
N ARG A 62 7.48 -20.52 -6.10
CA ARG A 62 8.31 -21.60 -5.56
C ARG A 62 9.39 -21.98 -6.58
N GLY A 63 10.65 -21.96 -6.16
CA GLY A 63 11.79 -22.23 -7.03
C GLY A 63 12.04 -21.15 -8.08
N TYR A 64 11.57 -19.91 -7.89
CA TYR A 64 11.68 -18.84 -8.90
C TYR A 64 13.09 -18.69 -9.47
N GLY A 65 13.20 -18.63 -10.80
CA GLY A 65 14.47 -18.51 -11.52
C GLY A 65 15.31 -19.78 -11.59
N THR A 66 14.80 -20.93 -11.14
CA THR A 66 15.51 -22.23 -11.19
C THR A 66 14.81 -23.23 -12.10
N PRO A 67 15.49 -24.33 -12.50
CA PRO A 67 14.84 -25.44 -13.21
C PRO A 67 13.67 -26.08 -12.45
N ASP A 68 13.65 -25.94 -11.12
CA ASP A 68 12.62 -26.47 -10.24
C ASP A 68 11.45 -25.49 -9.99
N GLN A 69 11.37 -24.40 -10.76
CA GLN A 69 10.29 -23.41 -10.63
C GLN A 69 8.91 -24.06 -10.82
N GLN A 70 8.00 -23.79 -9.89
CA GLN A 70 6.61 -24.26 -9.92
C GLN A 70 5.65 -23.08 -9.97
N PRO A 71 4.47 -23.23 -10.61
CA PRO A 71 3.43 -22.19 -10.66
C PRO A 71 2.65 -22.11 -9.33
N VAL A 72 3.37 -22.02 -8.21
CA VAL A 72 2.83 -21.95 -6.86
C VAL A 72 3.31 -20.64 -6.24
N PRO A 73 2.42 -19.64 -6.09
CA PRO A 73 2.75 -18.41 -5.38
C PRO A 73 3.08 -18.71 -3.92
N ILE A 74 4.21 -18.18 -3.46
CA ILE A 74 4.70 -18.33 -2.09
C ILE A 74 5.03 -16.95 -1.51
N MET A 75 4.98 -16.88 -0.18
CA MET A 75 5.34 -15.67 0.54
C MET A 75 6.86 -15.65 0.72
N ALA A 76 7.59 -14.96 -0.16
CA ALA A 76 9.05 -14.88 -0.13
C ALA A 76 9.61 -13.69 -0.92
N HIS A 77 10.77 -13.20 -0.47
CA HIS A 77 11.55 -12.17 -1.15
C HIS A 77 12.90 -12.75 -1.57
N PRO A 78 13.34 -12.60 -2.83
CA PRO A 78 14.67 -13.03 -3.26
C PRO A 78 15.79 -12.49 -2.34
N PRO A 79 16.83 -13.28 -2.00
CA PRO A 79 17.21 -14.55 -2.62
C PRO A 79 16.39 -15.77 -2.18
N ASP A 80 15.46 -15.62 -1.23
CA ASP A 80 14.59 -16.72 -0.82
C ASP A 80 13.57 -17.01 -1.93
N ILE A 81 13.63 -18.23 -2.46
CA ILE A 81 12.76 -18.75 -3.52
C ILE A 81 11.93 -19.96 -3.03
N TYR A 82 12.00 -20.24 -1.73
CA TYR A 82 11.22 -21.24 -1.03
C TYR A 82 10.70 -20.63 0.27
N SER A 83 9.48 -21.02 0.65
CA SER A 83 8.86 -20.61 1.91
C SER A 83 8.04 -21.76 2.47
N ASP A 84 7.88 -21.77 3.80
CA ASP A 84 6.98 -22.65 4.53
C ASP A 84 5.51 -22.22 4.43
N ASN A 85 5.26 -21.07 3.78
CA ASN A 85 3.95 -20.46 3.61
C ASN A 85 3.66 -20.19 2.12
N THR A 86 2.68 -20.88 1.57
CA THR A 86 2.11 -20.53 0.27
C THR A 86 1.22 -19.29 0.39
N LEU A 87 0.98 -18.58 -0.73
CA LEU A 87 0.01 -17.47 -0.71
C LEU A 87 -1.39 -17.96 -0.33
N ASP A 88 -1.76 -19.18 -0.73
CA ASP A 88 -3.07 -19.76 -0.43
C ASP A 88 -3.28 -19.94 1.08
N GLU A 89 -2.32 -20.59 1.75
CA GLU A 89 -2.32 -20.76 3.21
C GLU A 89 -2.25 -19.42 3.95
N TRP A 90 -1.44 -18.49 3.45
CA TRP A 90 -1.32 -17.16 4.03
C TRP A 90 -2.64 -16.39 3.94
N LEU A 91 -3.29 -16.40 2.77
CA LEU A 91 -4.60 -15.77 2.57
C LEU A 91 -5.66 -16.38 3.48
N ASP A 92 -5.68 -17.70 3.67
CA ASP A 92 -6.62 -18.34 4.61
C ASP A 92 -6.45 -17.81 6.03
N ALA A 93 -5.21 -17.74 6.53
CA ALA A 93 -4.93 -17.24 7.87
C ALA A 93 -5.27 -15.75 8.03
N VAL A 94 -4.91 -14.90 7.06
CA VAL A 94 -5.20 -13.47 7.13
C VAL A 94 -6.68 -13.18 6.93
N LEU A 95 -7.38 -13.93 6.08
CA LEU A 95 -8.82 -13.79 5.88
C LEU A 95 -9.65 -14.27 7.07
N ALA A 96 -9.13 -15.21 7.87
CA ALA A 96 -9.70 -15.59 9.15
C ALA A 96 -9.55 -14.51 10.24
N SER A 97 -8.74 -13.47 10.00
CA SER A 97 -8.53 -12.34 10.92
C SER A 97 -9.34 -11.09 10.52
N GLY A 98 -9.09 -9.96 11.19
CA GLY A 98 -9.59 -8.63 10.79
C GLY A 98 -8.54 -7.74 10.08
N LYS A 99 -7.38 -8.30 9.69
CA LYS A 99 -6.27 -7.53 9.14
C LYS A 99 -6.45 -7.20 7.66
N GLY A 100 -5.95 -6.04 7.21
CA GLY A 100 -5.79 -5.71 5.80
C GLY A 100 -4.63 -6.49 5.16
N ILE A 101 -4.60 -6.55 3.83
CA ILE A 101 -3.61 -7.34 3.07
C ILE A 101 -2.83 -6.44 2.12
N LYS A 102 -1.49 -6.47 2.13
CA LYS A 102 -0.65 -5.91 1.08
C LYS A 102 0.27 -7.00 0.52
N LEU A 103 0.11 -7.31 -0.76
CA LEU A 103 0.94 -8.26 -1.48
C LEU A 103 1.98 -7.50 -2.30
N ASP A 104 3.27 -7.74 -2.05
CA ASP A 104 4.38 -7.13 -2.76
C ASP A 104 5.05 -8.11 -3.74
N PHE A 105 4.65 -8.06 -5.00
CA PHE A 105 5.06 -9.00 -6.04
C PHE A 105 6.50 -8.75 -6.51
N LYS A 106 7.34 -9.76 -6.34
CA LYS A 106 8.75 -9.81 -6.77
C LYS A 106 8.96 -10.51 -8.11
N ALA A 107 7.92 -11.17 -8.61
CA ALA A 107 7.90 -11.83 -9.92
C ALA A 107 6.57 -11.56 -10.63
N VAL A 108 6.62 -11.01 -11.84
CA VAL A 108 5.40 -10.69 -12.63
C VAL A 108 4.58 -11.95 -12.94
N GLU A 109 5.25 -13.09 -13.08
CA GLU A 109 4.66 -14.41 -13.34
C GLU A 109 3.77 -14.89 -12.18
N SER A 110 3.98 -14.38 -10.96
CA SER A 110 3.17 -14.74 -9.80
C SER A 110 1.89 -13.90 -9.67
N VAL A 111 1.78 -12.76 -10.38
CA VAL A 111 0.64 -11.84 -10.27
C VAL A 111 -0.66 -12.51 -10.72
N GLY A 112 -0.67 -13.12 -11.91
CA GLY A 112 -1.89 -13.77 -12.45
C GLY A 112 -2.41 -14.89 -11.55
N LEU A 113 -1.52 -15.79 -11.13
CA LEU A 113 -1.83 -16.90 -10.23
C LEU A 113 -2.38 -16.41 -8.87
N SER A 114 -1.85 -15.29 -8.38
CA SER A 114 -2.26 -14.72 -7.10
C SER A 114 -3.61 -14.01 -7.18
N LEU A 115 -3.91 -13.37 -8.32
CA LEU A 115 -5.25 -12.82 -8.58
C LEU A 115 -6.31 -13.92 -8.70
N ASP A 116 -5.97 -15.06 -9.31
CA ASP A 116 -6.86 -16.22 -9.36
C ASP A 116 -7.17 -16.76 -7.96
N LEU A 117 -6.15 -16.85 -7.08
CA LEU A 117 -6.35 -17.23 -5.67
C LEU A 117 -7.26 -16.22 -4.93
N LEU A 118 -6.99 -14.91 -5.05
CA LEU A 118 -7.83 -13.88 -4.45
C LEU A 118 -9.29 -13.96 -4.92
N LYS A 119 -9.52 -14.22 -6.22
CA LYS A 119 -10.85 -14.41 -6.77
C LYS A 119 -11.54 -15.65 -6.19
N GLN A 120 -10.81 -16.75 -6.03
CA GLN A 120 -11.34 -17.95 -5.38
C GLN A 120 -11.70 -17.67 -3.92
N LYS A 121 -10.84 -16.97 -3.16
CA LYS A 121 -11.12 -16.59 -1.77
C LYS A 121 -12.34 -15.67 -1.67
N GLU A 122 -12.50 -14.68 -2.56
CA GLU A 122 -13.73 -13.86 -2.61
C GLU A 122 -14.98 -14.73 -2.78
N ILE A 123 -14.94 -15.72 -3.69
CA ILE A 123 -16.10 -16.58 -3.97
C ILE A 123 -16.42 -17.47 -2.76
N ILE A 124 -15.40 -17.99 -2.08
CA ILE A 124 -15.56 -18.98 -1.00
C ILE A 124 -15.87 -18.32 0.34
N THR A 125 -15.07 -17.33 0.75
CA THR A 125 -15.15 -16.71 2.09
C THR A 125 -15.63 -15.27 2.02
N GLY A 126 -15.41 -14.58 0.90
CA GLY A 126 -15.64 -13.15 0.76
C GLY A 126 -14.49 -12.33 1.37
N ILE A 127 -14.07 -11.30 0.65
CA ILE A 127 -13.04 -10.35 1.05
C ILE A 127 -13.75 -9.02 1.35
N ASN A 128 -13.85 -8.68 2.63
CA ASN A 128 -14.52 -7.49 3.14
C ASN A 128 -13.55 -6.49 3.80
N ARG A 129 -12.30 -6.51 3.34
CA ARG A 129 -11.20 -5.68 3.81
C ARG A 129 -10.33 -5.25 2.63
N PRO A 130 -9.58 -4.16 2.73
CA PRO A 130 -8.71 -3.72 1.65
C PRO A 130 -7.59 -4.72 1.35
N VAL A 131 -7.35 -4.95 0.06
CA VAL A 131 -6.19 -5.69 -0.45
C VAL A 131 -5.40 -4.80 -1.38
N TRP A 132 -4.14 -4.54 -1.05
CA TRP A 132 -3.17 -3.80 -1.85
C TRP A 132 -2.32 -4.79 -2.68
N ILE A 133 -2.36 -4.69 -4.01
CA ILE A 133 -1.54 -5.49 -4.95
C ILE A 133 -0.37 -4.65 -5.49
N ASN A 134 0.80 -4.69 -4.88
CA ASN A 134 1.99 -3.93 -5.32
C ASN A 134 2.84 -4.82 -6.21
N ALA A 135 3.20 -4.37 -7.41
CA ALA A 135 4.08 -5.13 -8.28
C ALA A 135 5.16 -4.23 -8.86
N ASP A 136 6.42 -4.64 -8.73
CA ASP A 136 7.55 -4.00 -9.39
C ASP A 136 7.53 -4.37 -10.89
N ILE A 137 6.68 -3.71 -11.69
CA ILE A 137 6.43 -4.09 -13.09
C ILE A 137 7.55 -3.60 -14.04
N LEU A 138 8.38 -2.61 -13.64
CA LEU A 138 9.59 -2.21 -14.38
C LEU A 138 10.84 -2.10 -13.49
N ARG A 139 12.01 -2.27 -14.12
CA ARG A 139 13.35 -2.09 -13.51
C ARG A 139 13.42 -0.77 -12.72
N GLY A 140 13.54 -0.87 -11.40
CA GLY A 140 13.86 0.27 -10.53
C GLY A 140 15.32 0.74 -10.69
N PRO A 141 15.64 1.97 -10.28
CA PRO A 141 16.97 2.58 -10.46
C PRO A 141 18.12 1.88 -9.72
N ASN A 142 17.82 1.00 -8.76
CA ASN A 142 18.81 0.31 -7.91
C ASN A 142 18.92 -1.21 -8.19
N VAL A 143 18.33 -1.72 -9.27
CA VAL A 143 18.41 -3.15 -9.61
C VAL A 143 19.77 -3.45 -10.29
N PRO A 144 20.58 -4.39 -9.77
CA PRO A 144 21.85 -4.77 -10.38
C PRO A 144 21.71 -5.16 -11.86
N SER A 145 22.70 -4.78 -12.67
CA SER A 145 22.67 -4.92 -14.13
C SER A 145 22.50 -6.37 -14.64
N PHE A 146 22.81 -7.36 -13.79
CA PHE A 146 22.69 -8.79 -14.12
C PHE A 146 21.26 -9.33 -14.07
N VAL A 147 20.29 -8.59 -13.48
CA VAL A 147 18.87 -8.99 -13.48
C VAL A 147 18.22 -8.52 -14.77
N PRO A 148 17.84 -9.41 -15.71
CA PRO A 148 17.32 -8.99 -17.02
C PRO A 148 16.07 -8.10 -16.89
N PRO A 149 15.87 -7.11 -17.78
CA PRO A 149 14.64 -6.32 -17.79
C PRO A 149 13.44 -7.22 -18.04
N VAL A 150 12.38 -7.06 -17.24
CA VAL A 150 11.09 -7.65 -17.55
C VAL A 150 10.56 -6.94 -18.80
N ASN A 151 10.48 -7.69 -19.90
CA ASN A 151 10.04 -7.17 -21.18
C ASN A 151 8.51 -7.00 -21.13
N GLY A 152 8.03 -5.81 -20.75
CA GLY A 152 6.60 -5.48 -20.65
C GLY A 152 5.82 -5.50 -21.97
N SER A 153 6.32 -6.16 -23.01
CA SER A 153 5.79 -6.17 -24.36
C SER A 153 5.21 -7.52 -24.83
N ARG A 154 4.94 -8.49 -23.94
CA ARG A 154 4.33 -9.77 -24.35
C ARG A 154 3.29 -10.42 -23.44
N GLN A 155 2.58 -9.66 -22.61
CA GLN A 155 1.22 -10.04 -22.22
C GLN A 155 0.38 -8.78 -22.18
N ASN A 156 -0.67 -8.71 -23.00
CA ASN A 156 -1.77 -7.78 -22.75
C ASN A 156 -2.38 -8.19 -21.40
N PHE A 157 -1.80 -7.71 -20.30
CA PHE A 157 -2.33 -7.91 -18.96
C PHE A 157 -3.54 -7.00 -18.80
N THR A 158 -4.63 -7.40 -19.46
CA THR A 158 -5.97 -6.92 -19.13
C THR A 158 -6.43 -7.82 -18.01
N ILE A 159 -6.51 -7.32 -16.77
CA ILE A 159 -7.23 -8.02 -15.72
C ILE A 159 -8.70 -8.06 -16.17
N PRO A 160 -9.24 -9.22 -16.58
CA PRO A 160 -10.63 -9.28 -17.05
C PRO A 160 -11.54 -8.86 -15.90
N ASN A 161 -12.43 -7.90 -16.15
CA ASN A 161 -13.37 -7.35 -15.16
C ASN A 161 -12.72 -6.60 -13.98
N ALA A 162 -11.52 -6.02 -14.12
CA ALA A 162 -10.89 -5.22 -13.06
C ALA A 162 -11.85 -4.17 -12.46
N ASP A 163 -12.65 -3.52 -13.31
CA ASP A 163 -13.63 -2.50 -12.92
C ASP A 163 -14.77 -3.03 -12.03
N GLU A 164 -15.02 -4.34 -12.03
CA GLU A 164 -16.04 -5.00 -11.20
C GLU A 164 -15.54 -5.27 -9.76
N TYR A 165 -14.23 -5.29 -9.56
CA TYR A 165 -13.58 -5.82 -8.35
C TYR A 165 -12.65 -4.83 -7.63
N VAL A 166 -12.13 -3.85 -8.36
CA VAL A 166 -11.27 -2.81 -7.82
C VAL A 166 -12.15 -1.63 -7.43
N SER A 167 -12.11 -1.15 -6.19
CA SER A 167 -12.84 0.07 -5.79
C SER A 167 -11.96 1.31 -5.83
N SER A 168 -10.66 1.15 -5.60
CA SER A 168 -9.70 2.25 -5.51
C SER A 168 -8.38 1.83 -6.13
N VAL A 169 -7.66 2.81 -6.64
CA VAL A 169 -6.32 2.63 -7.19
C VAL A 169 -5.41 3.52 -6.37
N THR A 170 -4.41 2.94 -5.74
CA THR A 170 -3.39 3.73 -5.06
C THR A 170 -2.13 3.72 -5.90
N PHE A 171 -1.40 4.83 -5.92
CA PHE A 171 -0.17 4.94 -6.69
C PHE A 171 1.01 4.95 -5.73
N PRO A 172 1.95 3.98 -5.83
CA PRO A 172 3.14 3.99 -5.01
C PRO A 172 4.05 5.14 -5.44
N VAL A 173 4.45 5.96 -4.48
CA VAL A 173 5.35 7.10 -4.72
C VAL A 173 6.48 7.04 -3.71
N HIS A 174 7.72 7.08 -4.19
CA HIS A 174 8.87 7.16 -3.30
C HIS A 174 8.79 8.46 -2.49
N ALA A 175 8.78 8.37 -1.16
CA ALA A 175 8.52 9.50 -0.27
C ALA A 175 9.46 10.69 -0.52
N MET A 176 10.72 10.43 -0.88
CA MET A 176 11.69 11.48 -1.21
C MET A 176 11.39 12.29 -2.48
N LEU A 177 10.56 11.77 -3.37
CA LEU A 177 10.21 12.42 -4.64
C LEU A 177 8.87 13.15 -4.55
N VAL A 178 8.14 13.01 -3.44
CA VAL A 178 6.76 13.47 -3.35
C VAL A 178 6.66 14.99 -3.47
N ARG A 179 7.61 15.73 -2.89
CA ARG A 179 7.62 17.18 -2.90
C ARG A 179 7.92 17.75 -4.29
N SER A 180 8.97 17.24 -4.93
CA SER A 180 9.37 17.68 -6.27
C SER A 180 8.39 17.22 -7.35
N GLY A 181 7.72 16.08 -7.16
CA GLY A 181 6.69 15.55 -8.05
C GLY A 181 5.29 16.11 -7.83
N TRP A 182 5.07 16.96 -6.82
CA TRP A 182 3.74 17.28 -6.30
C TRP A 182 2.72 17.74 -7.34
N GLN A 183 3.10 18.62 -8.27
CA GLN A 183 2.17 19.09 -9.31
C GLN A 183 1.54 17.95 -10.12
N HIS A 184 2.33 16.91 -10.43
CA HIS A 184 1.84 15.74 -11.18
C HIS A 184 0.98 14.83 -10.31
N LEU A 185 1.35 14.67 -9.03
CA LEU A 185 0.63 13.84 -8.07
C LEU A 185 -0.73 14.45 -7.70
N SER A 186 -0.77 15.76 -7.49
CA SER A 186 -2.01 16.51 -7.25
C SER A 186 -2.94 16.44 -8.46
N TRP A 187 -2.40 16.62 -9.68
CA TRP A 187 -3.19 16.42 -10.90
C TRP A 187 -3.78 15.02 -10.98
N LEU A 188 -2.96 13.99 -10.69
CA LEU A 188 -3.39 12.58 -10.69
C LEU A 188 -4.54 12.36 -9.71
N LEU A 189 -4.38 12.78 -8.45
CA LEU A 189 -5.42 12.64 -7.42
C LEU A 189 -6.74 13.33 -7.80
N ASN A 190 -6.67 14.42 -8.58
CA ASN A 190 -7.86 15.12 -9.07
C ASN A 190 -8.55 14.43 -10.25
N GLN A 191 -7.96 13.39 -10.86
CA GLN A 191 -8.59 12.69 -11.98
C GLN A 191 -9.73 11.76 -11.53
N SER A 192 -9.71 11.30 -10.28
CA SER A 192 -10.75 10.42 -9.76
C SER A 192 -10.75 10.39 -8.22
N PRO A 193 -11.91 10.43 -7.56
CA PRO A 193 -12.01 10.22 -6.11
C PRO A 193 -11.58 8.80 -5.68
N ARG A 194 -11.42 7.89 -6.64
CA ARG A 194 -10.93 6.53 -6.41
C ARG A 194 -9.40 6.45 -6.34
N PHE A 195 -8.71 7.54 -6.65
CA PHE A 195 -7.24 7.59 -6.67
C PHE A 195 -6.70 8.03 -5.31
N SER A 196 -5.70 7.28 -4.82
CA SER A 196 -4.95 7.57 -3.61
C SER A 196 -3.44 7.40 -3.87
N LEU A 197 -2.60 7.77 -2.90
CA LEU A 197 -1.17 7.53 -2.93
C LEU A 197 -0.76 6.58 -1.81
N THR A 198 0.26 5.77 -2.04
CA THR A 198 1.00 5.07 -1.00
C THR A 198 2.43 5.61 -1.02
N LEU A 199 2.77 6.46 -0.04
CA LEU A 199 4.13 6.99 0.09
C LEU A 199 4.99 5.94 0.77
N TRP A 200 5.99 5.42 0.05
CA TRP A 200 6.88 4.41 0.59
C TRP A 200 8.29 4.96 0.82
N GLN A 201 8.90 4.53 1.92
CA GLN A 201 10.26 4.85 2.28
C GLN A 201 11.24 3.80 1.72
N GLY A 202 12.28 4.26 1.02
CA GLY A 202 13.44 3.45 0.65
C GLY A 202 14.48 3.37 1.78
N SER A 203 15.77 3.45 1.45
CA SER A 203 16.82 3.49 2.46
C SER A 203 16.95 4.85 3.16
N ASP A 204 16.55 5.92 2.47
CA ASP A 204 16.69 7.29 2.97
C ASP A 204 15.44 7.73 3.74
N HIS A 205 15.66 8.47 4.83
CA HIS A 205 14.59 9.01 5.66
C HIS A 205 13.96 10.24 5.02
N PRO A 206 12.63 10.24 4.76
CA PRO A 206 11.97 11.42 4.24
C PRO A 206 11.87 12.52 5.29
N SER A 207 11.86 13.78 4.83
CA SER A 207 11.63 14.93 5.70
C SER A 207 10.19 14.93 6.22
N VAL A 208 10.02 15.11 7.53
CA VAL A 208 8.70 15.35 8.15
C VAL A 208 7.99 16.54 7.48
N SER A 209 8.72 17.58 7.07
CA SER A 209 8.13 18.73 6.39
C SER A 209 7.54 18.37 5.03
N ASP A 210 8.16 17.46 4.29
CA ASP A 210 7.63 17.01 2.99
C ASP A 210 6.42 16.09 3.16
N LEU A 211 6.40 15.27 4.21
CA LEU A 211 5.25 14.45 4.57
C LEU A 211 4.05 15.31 5.00
N LEU A 212 4.28 16.33 5.84
CA LEU A 212 3.26 17.31 6.23
C LEU A 212 2.74 18.08 5.03
N PHE A 213 3.63 18.54 4.15
CA PHE A 213 3.22 19.24 2.92
C PHE A 213 2.21 18.41 2.10
N VAL A 214 2.45 17.10 1.94
CA VAL A 214 1.49 16.24 1.21
C VAL A 214 0.19 16.09 1.99
N ARG A 215 0.27 15.90 3.31
CA ARG A 215 -0.90 15.79 4.18
C ARG A 215 -1.79 17.02 4.11
N ASP A 216 -1.21 18.21 4.17
CA ASP A 216 -1.92 19.50 4.13
C ASP A 216 -2.61 19.77 2.79
N ASN A 217 -2.15 19.09 1.74
CA ASN A 217 -2.65 19.27 0.37
C ASN A 217 -3.45 18.07 -0.14
N THR A 218 -3.86 17.14 0.75
CA THR A 218 -4.69 15.98 0.42
C THR A 218 -5.79 15.75 1.45
N HIS A 219 -6.84 15.02 1.08
CA HIS A 219 -7.75 14.48 2.10
C HIS A 219 -7.04 13.35 2.87
N PRO A 220 -7.22 13.22 4.20
CA PRO A 220 -6.52 12.20 5.00
C PRO A 220 -6.72 10.76 4.51
N SER A 221 -7.85 10.46 3.86
CA SER A 221 -8.14 9.14 3.30
C SER A 221 -7.46 8.86 1.95
N GLN A 222 -6.82 9.85 1.33
CA GLN A 222 -6.21 9.73 0.00
C GLN A 222 -4.73 9.37 0.03
N VAL A 223 -4.10 9.32 1.21
CA VAL A 223 -2.67 9.03 1.32
C VAL A 223 -2.41 8.04 2.45
N TYR A 224 -1.80 6.92 2.07
CA TYR A 224 -1.26 5.92 2.98
C TYR A 224 0.25 6.11 3.12
N TYR A 225 0.77 5.90 4.33
CA TYR A 225 2.17 6.16 4.65
C TYR A 225 2.85 4.87 5.07
N ASP A 226 3.69 4.34 4.18
CA ASP A 226 4.57 3.19 4.42
C ASP A 226 5.98 3.70 4.74
N ILE A 227 6.08 4.31 5.92
CA ILE A 227 7.25 5.03 6.43
C ILE A 227 7.72 4.33 7.71
N TYR A 228 9.03 4.15 7.87
CA TYR A 228 9.61 3.45 9.00
C TYR A 228 9.90 4.40 10.18
N GLU A 229 10.05 3.80 11.37
CA GLU A 229 10.51 4.52 12.56
C GLU A 229 11.99 4.93 12.42
N PRO A 230 12.42 6.05 13.03
CA PRO A 230 11.66 6.95 13.92
C PRO A 230 10.84 8.04 13.18
N THR A 231 11.00 8.17 11.87
CA THR A 231 10.39 9.25 11.07
C THR A 231 8.86 9.23 11.14
N LEU A 232 8.25 8.04 11.16
CA LEU A 232 6.80 7.89 11.30
C LEU A 232 6.28 8.50 12.61
N SER A 233 6.91 8.21 13.74
CA SER A 233 6.52 8.78 15.04
C SER A 233 6.65 10.31 15.07
N GLU A 234 7.74 10.85 14.53
CA GLU A 234 7.95 12.30 14.44
C GLU A 234 6.88 12.96 13.57
N PHE A 235 6.54 12.35 12.43
CA PHE A 235 5.51 12.82 11.53
C PHE A 235 4.12 12.81 12.20
N LYS A 236 3.75 11.72 12.87
CA LYS A 236 2.49 11.63 13.62
C LYS A 236 2.39 12.69 14.71
N ALA A 237 3.48 12.91 15.45
CA ALA A 237 3.53 13.94 16.48
C ALA A 237 3.36 15.36 15.91
N ALA A 238 3.95 15.63 14.75
CA ALA A 238 3.79 16.93 14.08
C ALA A 238 2.36 17.13 13.56
N ALA A 239 1.81 16.14 12.86
CA ALA A 239 0.44 16.18 12.32
C ALA A 239 -0.63 16.34 13.42
N GLY A 240 -0.43 15.72 14.59
CA GLY A 240 -1.34 15.84 15.73
C GLY A 240 -1.36 17.25 16.36
N LYS A 241 -0.22 17.95 16.38
CA LYS A 241 -0.11 19.32 16.91
C LYS A 241 -0.86 20.34 16.05
N GLU A 242 -0.81 20.18 14.73
CA GLU A 242 -1.52 21.05 13.79
C GLU A 242 -3.04 20.94 13.97
N GLN A 243 -3.57 19.71 14.09
CA GLN A 243 -5.00 19.49 14.35
C GLN A 243 -5.48 20.13 15.65
N GLN A 244 -4.68 20.05 16.73
CA GLN A 244 -5.00 20.69 18.01
C GLN A 244 -5.00 22.22 17.88
N THR A 245 -4.00 22.78 17.21
CA THR A 245 -3.86 24.24 17.01
C THR A 245 -5.00 24.79 16.15
N GLN A 246 -5.39 24.08 15.08
CA GLN A 246 -6.53 24.44 14.23
C GLN A 246 -7.83 24.46 15.04
N THR A 247 -8.07 23.42 15.84
CA THR A 247 -9.26 23.27 16.69
C THR A 247 -9.35 24.38 17.75
N GLU A 248 -8.22 24.78 18.34
CA GLU A 248 -8.17 25.88 19.31
C GLU A 248 -8.43 27.25 18.66
N ASN A 249 -7.89 27.48 17.45
CA ASN A 249 -8.13 28.71 16.70
C ASN A 249 -9.58 28.85 16.25
N ASP A 250 -10.20 27.77 15.78
CA ASP A 250 -11.62 27.76 15.41
C ASP A 250 -12.52 28.04 16.62
N LYS A 251 -12.22 27.46 17.78
CA LYS A 251 -12.94 27.75 19.03
C LYS A 251 -12.82 29.23 19.44
N ARG A 252 -11.65 29.84 19.28
CA ARG A 252 -11.44 31.28 19.57
C ARG A 252 -12.18 32.21 18.61
N LEU A 253 -12.26 31.85 17.33
CA LEU A 253 -13.02 32.62 16.33
C LEU A 253 -14.53 32.58 16.62
N HIS A 254 -15.06 31.42 17.00
CA HIS A 254 -16.47 31.26 17.37
C HIS A 254 -16.83 31.97 18.68
N SER A 255 -15.92 32.00 19.67
CA SER A 255 -16.16 32.77 20.90
C SER A 255 -16.13 34.29 20.69
N ASN A 256 -15.34 34.78 19.73
CA ASN A 256 -15.25 36.22 19.43
C ASN A 256 -16.36 36.72 18.48
N GLY A 257 -17.00 35.84 17.70
CA GLY A 257 -18.14 36.17 16.84
C GLY A 257 -19.47 36.38 17.58
N SER A 258 -19.53 36.03 18.87
CA SER A 258 -20.77 36.07 19.68
C SER A 258 -21.02 37.41 20.39
N ASN A 259 -20.10 38.39 20.28
CA ASN A 259 -20.17 39.66 21.02
C ASN A 259 -20.64 40.87 20.18
N HIS A 260 -21.15 40.65 18.95
CA HIS A 260 -21.78 41.70 18.16
C HIS A 260 -23.12 41.24 17.61
N THR A 261 -24.14 41.29 18.46
CA THR A 261 -25.51 41.59 18.04
C THR A 261 -26.13 42.43 19.14
N VAL A 262 -26.58 43.62 18.73
CA VAL A 262 -27.09 44.74 19.53
C VAL A 262 -28.32 44.36 20.35
#